data_AF-A0A952PEB8-F1
#
_entry.id   AF-A0A952PEB8-F1
#
_cell.length_a   1.000
_cell.length_b   1.000
_cell.length_c   1.000
_cell.angle_alpha   90.00
_cell.angle_beta   90.00
_cell.angle_gamma   90.00
#
_symmetry.space_group_name_H-M   'P 1'
#
loop_
_entity.id
_entity.type
_entity.pdbx_description
1 polymer ?
#
loop_
_entity_poly.entity_id
_entity_poly.type
_entity_poly.pdbx_seq_one_letter_code
_entity_poly.pdbx_strand_id
1 'polypeptide(L)'
;MDEFDFKETPEKTPFRLGVALLNCATLFLTLGALALIGFYAAIFLNPFSDLNPLPPVVVAPTALPTQPPAQPTTPPDEPTSTPEPTATATPQPVISYVLQAGDNPSRMNSTIFYPELGCNFMAVTGQVFDNGPVAGLQVHITGSLNGEPIDKIGLTGAATQYGFGQYYEVQLGSQPIASENTLQATLLNAEGQPISAAHSFSTAASCEENLIMINFSKLP
;
A
#
# COMPACT_ATOMS: atom_id res chain seq x y z
N MET A 1 92.44 -7.04 18.50
CA MET A 1 91.36 -7.81 17.87
C MET A 1 90.13 -7.49 18.69
N ASP A 2 89.34 -6.56 18.17
CA ASP A 2 88.49 -5.64 18.93
C ASP A 2 87.16 -6.27 19.39
N GLU A 3 86.75 -5.88 20.59
CA GLU A 3 85.47 -6.22 21.20
C GLU A 3 84.38 -5.36 20.56
N PHE A 4 83.44 -6.00 19.85
CA PHE A 4 82.30 -5.33 19.23
C PHE A 4 81.20 -5.11 20.27
N ASP A 5 81.09 -3.88 20.76
CA ASP A 5 80.01 -3.43 21.64
C ASP A 5 78.76 -3.11 20.80
N PHE A 6 77.73 -3.97 20.89
CA PHE A 6 76.45 -3.78 20.22
C PHE A 6 75.58 -2.83 21.04
N LYS A 7 75.51 -1.57 20.59
CA LYS A 7 74.57 -0.58 21.13
C LYS A 7 73.18 -0.82 20.54
N GLU A 8 72.26 -1.35 21.32
CA GLU A 8 70.83 -1.37 20.98
C GLU A 8 70.29 0.07 20.98
N THR A 9 69.87 0.55 19.82
CA THR A 9 69.10 1.79 19.71
C THR A 9 67.61 1.48 19.90
N PRO A 10 66.86 2.24 20.72
CA PRO A 10 65.43 1.98 20.90
C PRO A 10 64.69 2.22 19.59
N GLU A 11 64.06 1.17 19.07
CA GLU A 11 63.20 1.26 17.89
C GLU A 11 62.00 2.16 18.22
N LYS A 12 61.98 3.36 17.65
CA LYS A 12 60.85 4.27 17.78
C LYS A 12 59.68 3.70 16.99
N THR A 13 58.76 2.99 17.65
CA THR A 13 57.49 2.58 17.05
C THR A 13 56.81 3.81 16.43
N PRO A 14 56.60 3.86 15.11
CA PRO A 14 56.00 5.02 14.47
C PRO A 14 54.55 5.11 14.94
N PHE A 15 54.18 6.26 15.49
CA PHE A 15 52.83 6.52 15.96
C PHE A 15 51.84 6.31 14.80
N ARG A 16 51.01 5.26 14.90
CA ARG A 16 50.09 4.83 13.85
C ARG A 16 48.87 5.76 13.76
N LEU A 17 49.09 7.00 13.35
CA LEU A 17 48.06 8.04 13.24
C LEU A 17 46.85 7.58 12.42
N GLY A 18 47.07 6.80 11.35
CA GLY A 18 46.00 6.23 10.52
C GLY A 18 45.13 5.19 11.24
N VAL A 19 45.70 4.39 12.15
CA VAL A 19 44.93 3.39 12.93
C VAL A 19 44.08 4.09 14.00
N ALA A 20 44.61 5.14 14.63
CA ALA A 20 43.84 5.96 15.55
C ALA A 20 42.65 6.65 14.85
N LEU A 21 42.87 7.23 13.66
CA LEU A 21 41.81 7.84 12.86
C LEU A 21 40.74 6.83 12.43
N LEU A 22 41.15 5.62 12.00
CA LEU A 22 40.23 4.56 11.62
C LEU A 22 39.39 4.05 12.81
N ASN A 23 39.99 3.93 13.99
CA ASN A 23 39.28 3.57 15.21
C ASN A 23 38.25 4.65 15.61
N CYS A 24 38.63 5.93 15.51
CA CYS A 24 37.69 7.03 15.72
C CYS A 24 36.55 7.00 14.71
N ALA A 25 36.83 6.82 13.41
CA ALA A 25 35.80 6.71 12.37
C ALA A 25 34.84 5.54 12.64
N THR A 26 35.38 4.38 13.05
CA THR A 26 34.58 3.20 13.43
C THR A 26 33.70 3.49 14.64
N LEU A 27 34.21 4.21 15.64
CA LEU A 27 33.43 4.62 16.82
C LEU A 27 32.29 5.58 16.44
N PHE A 28 32.54 6.56 15.58
CA PHE A 28 31.48 7.48 15.13
C PHE A 28 30.39 6.77 14.33
N LEU A 29 30.77 5.88 13.41
CA LEU A 29 29.82 5.11 12.62
C LEU A 29 28.96 4.18 13.49
N THR A 30 29.56 3.51 14.47
CA THR A 30 28.83 2.63 15.40
C THR A 30 27.87 3.41 16.29
N LEU A 31 28.28 4.57 16.83
CA LEU A 31 27.39 5.44 17.59
C LEU A 31 26.25 5.99 16.73
N GLY A 32 26.52 6.37 15.48
CA GLY A 32 25.50 6.80 14.52
C GLY A 32 24.48 5.71 14.22
N ALA A 33 24.94 4.48 14.01
CA ALA A 33 24.06 3.32 13.80
C ALA A 33 23.18 3.03 15.03
N LEU A 34 23.74 3.09 16.24
CA LEU A 34 22.96 2.91 17.48
C LEU A 34 21.94 4.02 17.68
N ALA A 35 22.28 5.27 17.34
CA ALA A 35 21.35 6.40 17.39
C ALA A 35 20.19 6.21 16.39
N LEU A 36 20.47 5.75 15.17
CA LEU A 36 19.44 5.43 14.18
C LEU A 36 18.52 4.31 14.67
N ILE A 37 19.06 3.23 15.23
CA ILE A 37 18.28 2.13 15.79
C ILE A 37 17.37 2.64 16.92
N GLY A 38 17.92 3.44 17.84
CA GLY A 38 17.15 4.05 18.93
C GLY A 38 16.03 4.97 18.43
N PHE A 39 16.31 5.77 17.39
CA PHE A 39 15.33 6.65 16.75
C PHE A 39 14.15 5.85 16.16
N TYR A 40 14.42 4.81 15.37
CA TYR A 40 13.36 3.97 14.80
C TYR A 40 12.59 3.18 15.88
N ALA A 41 13.29 2.68 16.91
CA ALA A 41 12.63 2.01 18.03
C ALA A 41 11.67 2.94 18.79
N ALA A 42 12.05 4.21 18.97
CA ALA A 42 11.19 5.21 19.61
C ALA A 42 9.91 5.50 18.81
N ILE A 43 10.02 5.62 17.47
CA ILE A 43 8.85 5.77 16.57
C ILE A 43 7.96 4.53 16.64
N PHE A 44 8.54 3.33 16.66
CA PHE A 44 7.78 2.09 16.71
C PHE A 44 6.99 1.94 18.02
N LEU A 45 7.61 2.26 19.16
CA LEU A 45 6.96 2.19 20.47
C LEU A 45 5.89 3.28 20.67
N ASN A 46 6.09 4.45 20.06
CA ASN A 46 5.13 5.55 20.09
C ASN A 46 4.98 6.19 18.70
N PRO A 47 4.05 5.70 17.86
CA PRO A 47 3.87 6.22 16.50
C PRO A 47 3.32 7.65 16.48
N PHE A 48 2.78 8.16 17.59
CA PHE A 48 2.29 9.53 17.72
C PHE A 48 3.33 10.51 18.30
N SER A 49 4.60 10.10 18.40
CA SER A 49 5.69 10.97 18.84
C SER A 49 5.97 12.09 17.83
N ASP A 50 6.35 13.28 18.32
CA ASP A 50 6.77 14.43 17.49
C ASP A 50 8.01 14.11 16.62
N LEU A 51 8.76 13.06 16.98
CA LEU A 51 9.91 12.59 16.21
C LEU A 51 9.52 11.74 14.99
N ASN A 52 8.26 11.30 14.88
CA ASN A 52 7.78 10.54 13.74
C ASN A 52 7.38 11.52 12.60
N PRO A 53 8.11 11.57 11.47
CA PRO A 53 7.77 12.45 10.35
C PRO A 53 6.49 12.02 9.62
N LEU A 54 5.99 10.80 9.88
CA LEU A 54 4.78 10.22 9.29
C LEU A 54 3.84 9.72 10.41
N PRO A 55 3.26 10.62 11.23
CA PRO A 55 2.30 10.21 12.24
C PRO A 55 1.06 9.59 11.56
N PRO A 56 0.43 8.56 12.16
CA PRO A 56 -0.80 7.98 11.63
C PRO A 56 -1.89 9.06 11.48
N VAL A 57 -2.63 9.01 10.36
CA VAL A 57 -3.80 9.86 10.17
C VAL A 57 -4.87 9.45 11.18
N VAL A 58 -5.13 10.32 12.17
CA VAL A 58 -6.23 10.12 13.12
C VAL A 58 -7.53 10.45 12.40
N VAL A 59 -8.24 9.44 11.92
CA VAL A 59 -9.61 9.61 11.45
C VAL A 59 -10.47 9.87 12.70
N ALA A 60 -10.83 11.13 12.94
CA ALA A 60 -11.74 11.47 14.02
C ALA A 60 -13.07 10.74 13.79
N PRO A 61 -13.69 10.12 14.82
CA PRO A 61 -15.00 9.52 14.67
C PRO A 61 -16.00 10.60 14.29
N THR A 62 -16.53 10.51 13.08
CA THR A 62 -17.67 11.32 12.65
C THR A 62 -18.83 11.02 13.60
N ALA A 63 -19.24 12.01 14.38
CA ALA A 63 -20.40 11.89 15.24
C ALA A 63 -21.63 11.59 14.37
N LEU A 64 -22.14 10.37 14.46
CA LEU A 64 -23.43 10.00 13.90
C LEU A 64 -24.50 10.91 14.53
N PRO A 65 -25.36 11.58 13.75
CA PRO A 65 -26.42 12.40 14.33
C PRO A 65 -27.33 11.50 15.17
N THR A 66 -27.37 11.77 16.47
CA THR A 66 -28.26 11.12 17.41
C THR A 66 -29.67 11.62 17.11
N GLN A 67 -30.54 10.72 16.63
CA GLN A 67 -31.94 11.02 16.41
C GLN A 67 -32.62 11.30 17.76
N PRO A 68 -33.27 12.47 17.95
CA PRO A 68 -34.00 12.77 19.18
C PRO A 68 -35.22 11.85 19.37
N PRO A 69 -35.70 11.65 20.62
CA PRO A 69 -36.80 10.74 20.92
C PRO A 69 -38.10 11.22 20.27
N ALA A 70 -38.84 10.30 19.66
CA ALA A 70 -40.19 10.55 19.17
C ALA A 70 -41.12 10.94 20.35
N GLN A 71 -41.73 12.12 20.27
CA GLN A 71 -42.75 12.58 21.22
C GLN A 71 -44.16 12.44 20.58
N PRO A 72 -45.22 12.17 21.37
CA PRO A 72 -46.52 11.76 20.85
C PRO A 72 -47.26 12.84 20.06
N THR A 73 -48.00 12.38 19.05
CA THR A 73 -48.83 13.09 18.08
C THR A 73 -49.97 13.89 18.73
N THR A 74 -50.03 15.19 18.44
CA THR A 74 -51.24 16.04 18.52
C THR A 74 -51.86 16.17 17.11
N PRO A 75 -53.20 16.33 16.98
CA PRO A 75 -53.89 16.30 15.70
C PRO A 75 -53.71 17.61 14.88
N PRO A 76 -54.02 17.59 13.57
CA PRO A 76 -53.39 18.45 12.57
C PRO A 76 -54.04 19.83 12.43
N ASP A 77 -53.23 20.88 12.50
CA ASP A 77 -53.54 22.18 11.90
C ASP A 77 -52.77 22.30 10.57
N GLU A 78 -53.56 22.49 9.52
CA GLU A 78 -53.28 23.09 8.20
C GLU A 78 -51.90 22.84 7.53
N PRO A 79 -51.84 22.19 6.35
CA PRO A 79 -50.58 21.95 5.65
C PRO A 79 -50.02 23.27 5.10
N THR A 80 -49.09 23.87 5.85
CA THR A 80 -48.16 24.85 5.29
C THR A 80 -47.22 24.11 4.37
N SER A 81 -47.28 24.38 3.06
CA SER A 81 -46.40 23.80 2.05
C SER A 81 -44.95 24.16 2.36
N THR A 82 -44.26 23.27 3.07
CA THR A 82 -42.80 23.32 3.19
C THR A 82 -42.24 22.96 1.82
N PRO A 83 -41.37 23.79 1.21
CA PRO A 83 -40.68 23.37 0.00
C PRO A 83 -39.88 22.11 0.36
N GLU A 84 -40.24 21.01 -0.28
CA GLU A 84 -39.54 19.74 -0.18
C GLU A 84 -38.05 19.98 -0.48
N PRO A 85 -37.11 19.46 0.33
CA PRO A 85 -35.70 19.61 0.03
C PRO A 85 -35.44 19.01 -1.35
N THR A 86 -35.19 19.86 -2.34
CA THR A 86 -34.76 19.44 -3.66
C THR A 86 -33.56 18.53 -3.48
N ALA A 87 -33.70 17.25 -3.87
CA ALA A 87 -32.59 16.32 -3.88
C ALA A 87 -31.48 16.93 -4.74
N THR A 88 -30.42 17.42 -4.10
CA THR A 88 -29.20 17.82 -4.78
C THR A 88 -28.70 16.58 -5.49
N ALA A 89 -28.77 16.56 -6.82
CA ALA A 89 -28.28 15.45 -7.62
C ALA A 89 -26.80 15.24 -7.27
N THR A 90 -26.49 14.15 -6.58
CA THR A 90 -25.11 13.71 -6.41
C THR A 90 -24.55 13.50 -7.82
N PRO A 91 -23.42 14.12 -8.20
CA PRO A 91 -22.86 13.93 -9.53
C PRO A 91 -22.66 12.44 -9.76
N GLN A 92 -23.36 11.90 -10.75
CA GLN A 92 -23.25 10.49 -11.10
C GLN A 92 -21.82 10.23 -11.59
N PRO A 93 -21.15 9.16 -11.14
CA PRO A 93 -19.77 8.88 -11.54
C PRO A 93 -19.67 8.75 -13.06
N VAL A 94 -18.69 9.44 -13.64
CA VAL A 94 -18.42 9.41 -15.06
C VAL A 94 -17.61 8.16 -15.36
N ILE A 95 -18.31 7.10 -15.80
CA ILE A 95 -17.67 5.85 -16.21
C ILE A 95 -16.94 6.09 -17.54
N SER A 96 -15.63 5.91 -17.51
CA SER A 96 -14.74 6.11 -18.67
C SER A 96 -13.85 4.90 -18.94
N TYR A 97 -13.85 3.89 -18.07
CA TYR A 97 -13.07 2.67 -18.20
C TYR A 97 -13.92 1.43 -17.99
N VAL A 98 -13.52 0.34 -18.64
CA VAL A 98 -14.07 -1.01 -18.51
C VAL A 98 -12.94 -2.03 -18.39
N LEU A 99 -13.25 -3.27 -18.01
CA LEU A 99 -12.28 -4.35 -18.12
C LEU A 99 -11.79 -4.47 -19.57
N GLN A 100 -10.48 -4.64 -19.74
CA GLN A 100 -9.88 -4.94 -21.03
C GLN A 100 -10.49 -6.24 -21.58
N ALA A 101 -10.84 -6.25 -22.87
CA ALA A 101 -11.39 -7.43 -23.52
C ALA A 101 -10.36 -8.56 -23.63
N GLY A 102 -10.83 -9.81 -23.60
CA GLY A 102 -10.00 -11.01 -23.67
C GLY A 102 -10.06 -11.83 -22.39
N ASP A 103 -8.97 -12.55 -22.09
CA ASP A 103 -8.85 -13.35 -20.86
C ASP A 103 -8.53 -12.44 -19.66
N ASN A 104 -9.60 -11.86 -19.10
CA ASN A 104 -9.55 -10.89 -18.02
C ASN A 104 -10.78 -11.04 -17.11
N PRO A 105 -10.61 -11.37 -15.81
CA PRO A 105 -9.35 -11.61 -15.10
C PRO A 105 -8.60 -12.86 -15.58
N SER A 106 -7.28 -12.75 -15.74
CA SER A 106 -6.39 -13.91 -15.93
C SER A 106 -5.66 -14.25 -14.63
N ARG A 107 -5.16 -15.47 -14.51
CA ARG A 107 -4.49 -15.98 -13.31
C ARG A 107 -3.15 -16.60 -13.66
N MET A 108 -2.17 -16.41 -12.81
CA MET A 108 -0.82 -16.94 -13.00
C MET A 108 -0.12 -17.20 -11.67
N ASN A 109 1.00 -17.91 -11.75
CA ASN A 109 1.84 -18.21 -10.60
C ASN A 109 2.65 -16.96 -10.19
N SER A 110 2.50 -16.55 -8.92
CA SER A 110 3.23 -15.39 -8.40
C SER A 110 4.74 -15.58 -8.34
N THR A 111 5.26 -16.82 -8.30
CA THR A 111 6.69 -17.09 -8.18
C THR A 111 7.49 -16.67 -9.41
N ILE A 112 6.81 -16.32 -10.51
CA ILE A 112 7.43 -15.68 -11.68
C ILE A 112 8.04 -14.33 -11.28
N PHE A 113 7.42 -13.60 -10.34
CA PHE A 113 7.84 -12.29 -9.87
C PHE A 113 8.38 -12.32 -8.43
N TYR A 114 7.91 -13.27 -7.61
CA TYR A 114 8.28 -13.44 -6.20
C TYR A 114 8.70 -14.89 -5.89
N PRO A 115 9.80 -15.39 -6.48
CA PRO A 115 10.25 -16.76 -6.26
C PRO A 115 10.52 -17.09 -4.79
N GLU A 116 10.90 -16.11 -3.99
CA GLU A 116 11.20 -16.23 -2.57
C GLU A 116 9.97 -16.42 -1.69
N LEU A 117 8.79 -16.02 -2.14
CA LEU A 117 7.56 -16.14 -1.34
C LEU A 117 6.89 -17.50 -1.51
N GLY A 118 7.16 -18.22 -2.60
CA GLY A 118 6.52 -19.49 -2.90
C GLY A 118 4.99 -19.35 -2.86
N CYS A 119 4.32 -20.23 -2.11
CA CYS A 119 2.88 -20.18 -1.93
C CYS A 119 2.42 -19.25 -0.78
N ASN A 120 3.31 -18.43 -0.20
CA ASN A 120 2.95 -17.54 0.92
C ASN A 120 2.50 -16.15 0.45
N PHE A 121 1.80 -16.09 -0.68
CA PHE A 121 1.42 -14.85 -1.33
C PHE A 121 0.14 -15.03 -2.15
N MET A 122 -0.69 -13.98 -2.19
CA MET A 122 -1.77 -13.83 -3.16
C MET A 122 -2.03 -12.34 -3.37
N ALA A 123 -2.18 -11.92 -4.64
CA ALA A 123 -2.42 -10.53 -4.99
C ALA A 123 -3.26 -10.37 -6.25
N VAL A 124 -3.84 -9.19 -6.40
CA VAL A 124 -4.36 -8.68 -7.68
C VAL A 124 -3.31 -7.73 -8.26
N THR A 125 -3.03 -7.84 -9.56
CA THR A 125 -2.16 -6.92 -10.30
C THR A 125 -2.81 -6.57 -11.63
N GLY A 126 -2.25 -5.61 -12.37
CA GLY A 126 -2.83 -5.16 -13.62
C GLY A 126 -2.27 -3.85 -14.13
N GLN A 127 -2.81 -3.44 -15.27
CA GLN A 127 -2.54 -2.18 -15.93
C GLN A 127 -3.85 -1.50 -16.32
N VAL A 128 -3.77 -0.19 -16.54
CA VAL A 128 -4.87 0.61 -17.07
C VAL A 128 -4.41 1.24 -18.37
N PHE A 129 -5.22 1.17 -19.42
CA PHE A 129 -4.87 1.63 -20.76
C PHE A 129 -5.75 2.78 -21.26
N ASP A 130 -5.11 3.84 -21.74
CA ASP A 130 -5.68 4.91 -22.58
C ASP A 130 -4.68 5.21 -23.70
N ASN A 131 -4.77 4.48 -24.82
CA ASN A 131 -3.77 4.47 -25.91
C ASN A 131 -2.33 4.08 -25.48
N GLY A 132 -2.16 3.71 -24.21
CA GLY A 132 -0.91 3.33 -23.56
C GLY A 132 -1.14 3.19 -22.05
N PRO A 133 -0.16 2.69 -21.27
CA PRO A 133 -0.34 2.50 -19.83
C PRO A 133 -0.47 3.81 -19.06
N VAL A 134 -1.43 3.88 -18.14
CA VAL A 134 -1.76 5.06 -17.34
C VAL A 134 -1.31 4.87 -15.89
N ALA A 135 -0.51 5.81 -15.38
CA ALA A 135 -0.12 5.89 -13.97
C ALA A 135 -1.01 6.85 -13.17
N GLY A 136 -0.99 6.74 -11.84
CA GLY A 136 -1.66 7.68 -10.93
C GLY A 136 -3.15 7.43 -10.73
N LEU A 137 -3.69 6.32 -11.25
CA LEU A 137 -5.05 5.86 -10.97
C LEU A 137 -5.03 4.84 -9.83
N GLN A 138 -6.14 4.74 -9.11
CA GLN A 138 -6.27 3.84 -7.97
C GLN A 138 -7.15 2.65 -8.37
N VAL A 139 -6.71 1.43 -8.06
CA VAL A 139 -7.52 0.23 -8.17
C VAL A 139 -7.95 -0.19 -6.77
N HIS A 140 -9.24 -0.07 -6.52
CA HIS A 140 -9.86 -0.37 -5.24
C HIS A 140 -10.45 -1.77 -5.27
N ILE A 141 -9.92 -2.64 -4.41
CA ILE A 141 -10.42 -3.99 -4.20
C ILE A 141 -11.25 -4.01 -2.93
N THR A 142 -12.52 -4.38 -3.06
CA THR A 142 -13.46 -4.51 -1.94
C THR A 142 -14.10 -5.89 -1.90
N GLY A 143 -14.69 -6.28 -0.77
CA GLY A 143 -15.50 -7.49 -0.65
C GLY A 143 -15.12 -8.32 0.56
N SER A 144 -15.20 -9.64 0.43
CA SER A 144 -14.75 -10.56 1.48
C SER A 144 -13.96 -11.73 0.91
N LEU A 145 -12.92 -12.14 1.62
CA LEU A 145 -12.10 -13.31 1.32
C LEU A 145 -11.99 -14.16 2.59
N ASN A 146 -12.44 -15.42 2.53
CA ASN A 146 -12.53 -16.31 3.69
C ASN A 146 -13.32 -15.73 4.89
N GLY A 147 -14.33 -14.90 4.63
CA GLY A 147 -15.13 -14.23 5.67
C GLY A 147 -14.48 -12.98 6.26
N GLU A 148 -13.23 -12.68 5.91
CA GLU A 148 -12.58 -11.41 6.30
C GLU A 148 -12.92 -10.31 5.28
N PRO A 149 -13.18 -9.08 5.72
CA PRO A 149 -13.42 -7.96 4.80
C PRO A 149 -12.11 -7.56 4.09
N ILE A 150 -12.22 -7.32 2.78
CA ILE A 150 -11.16 -6.72 1.97
C ILE A 150 -11.61 -5.30 1.62
N ASP A 151 -10.73 -4.33 1.89
CA ASP A 151 -10.83 -2.94 1.47
C ASP A 151 -9.40 -2.42 1.30
N LYS A 152 -8.88 -2.51 0.07
CA LYS A 152 -7.46 -2.25 -0.24
C LYS A 152 -7.32 -1.51 -1.56
N ILE A 153 -6.33 -0.64 -1.67
CA ILE A 153 -6.05 0.16 -2.87
C ILE A 153 -4.65 -0.14 -3.40
N GLY A 154 -4.54 -0.26 -4.73
CA GLY A 154 -3.28 -0.29 -5.46
C GLY A 154 -3.17 0.93 -6.38
N LEU A 155 -1.96 1.47 -6.54
CA LEU A 155 -1.71 2.62 -7.40
C LEU A 155 -1.06 2.18 -8.72
N THR A 156 -1.62 2.58 -9.86
CA THR A 156 -1.01 2.30 -11.16
C THR A 156 0.33 3.05 -11.29
N GLY A 157 1.38 2.33 -11.68
CA GLY A 157 2.75 2.85 -11.69
C GLY A 157 3.59 2.44 -10.49
N ALA A 158 2.99 1.95 -9.40
CA ALA A 158 3.74 1.63 -8.18
C ALA A 158 4.42 0.25 -8.22
N ALA A 159 3.88 -0.71 -8.97
CA ALA A 159 4.37 -2.07 -9.00
C ALA A 159 5.42 -2.27 -10.12
N THR A 160 6.65 -1.82 -9.88
CA THR A 160 7.72 -1.83 -10.89
C THR A 160 8.35 -3.20 -11.13
N GLN A 161 8.13 -4.17 -10.25
CA GLN A 161 8.61 -5.56 -10.35
C GLN A 161 8.09 -6.29 -11.59
N TYR A 162 6.95 -5.86 -12.13
CA TYR A 162 6.33 -6.44 -13.34
C TYR A 162 6.93 -5.90 -14.65
N GLY A 163 7.93 -5.03 -14.56
CA GLY A 163 8.62 -4.43 -15.69
C GLY A 163 7.95 -3.16 -16.21
N PHE A 164 8.23 -2.84 -17.47
CA PHE A 164 7.74 -1.61 -18.09
C PHE A 164 6.24 -1.71 -18.36
N GLY A 165 5.42 -0.86 -17.73
CA GLY A 165 3.98 -0.91 -17.94
C GLY A 165 3.08 -0.20 -16.94
N GLN A 166 3.62 0.55 -15.96
CA GLN A 166 2.79 1.21 -14.95
C GLN A 166 1.81 0.28 -14.23
N TYR A 167 2.29 -0.90 -13.82
CA TYR A 167 1.47 -1.88 -13.10
C TYR A 167 1.04 -1.38 -11.72
N TYR A 168 -0.07 -1.89 -11.24
CA TYR A 168 -0.47 -1.82 -9.83
C TYR A 168 -0.37 -3.20 -9.18
N GLU A 169 -0.36 -3.25 -7.85
CA GLU A 169 -0.50 -4.49 -7.09
C GLU A 169 -1.33 -4.22 -5.84
N VAL A 170 -2.20 -5.16 -5.50
CA VAL A 170 -2.99 -5.19 -4.27
C VAL A 170 -2.83 -6.57 -3.66
N GLN A 171 -1.98 -6.68 -2.64
CA GLN A 171 -1.81 -7.93 -1.91
C GLN A 171 -3.07 -8.27 -1.12
N LEU A 172 -3.66 -9.43 -1.38
CA LEU A 172 -4.87 -9.90 -0.72
C LEU A 172 -4.54 -10.63 0.58
N GLY A 173 -3.51 -11.47 0.57
CA GLY A 173 -3.08 -12.24 1.73
C GLY A 173 -1.73 -12.91 1.58
N SER A 174 -1.38 -13.74 2.57
CA SER A 174 -0.11 -14.48 2.64
C SER A 174 -0.25 -15.95 2.24
N GLN A 175 -1.34 -16.34 1.58
CA GLN A 175 -1.56 -17.66 0.99
C GLN A 175 -2.75 -17.60 0.02
N PRO A 176 -2.84 -18.52 -0.96
CA PRO A 176 -3.97 -18.59 -1.85
C PRO A 176 -5.23 -19.03 -1.12
N ILE A 177 -6.32 -18.31 -1.36
CA ILE A 177 -7.63 -18.60 -0.79
C ILE A 177 -8.61 -18.61 -1.96
N ALA A 178 -9.42 -19.66 -2.08
CA ALA A 178 -10.48 -19.70 -3.08
C ALA A 178 -11.65 -18.79 -2.69
N SER A 179 -12.27 -18.14 -3.67
CA SER A 179 -13.51 -17.39 -3.50
C SER A 179 -14.34 -17.43 -4.78
N GLU A 180 -15.64 -17.18 -4.67
CA GLU A 180 -16.56 -17.16 -5.81
C GLU A 180 -17.31 -15.82 -5.85
N ASN A 181 -16.83 -14.91 -6.70
CA ASN A 181 -17.42 -13.58 -6.94
C ASN A 181 -17.66 -12.74 -5.68
N THR A 182 -16.85 -12.94 -4.63
CA THR A 182 -16.98 -12.22 -3.35
C THR A 182 -16.09 -10.99 -3.27
N LEU A 183 -15.22 -10.78 -4.26
CA LEU A 183 -14.34 -9.61 -4.38
C LEU A 183 -14.73 -8.78 -5.60
N GLN A 184 -14.50 -7.48 -5.53
CA GLN A 184 -14.78 -6.53 -6.61
C GLN A 184 -13.59 -5.60 -6.85
N ALA A 185 -13.28 -5.37 -8.11
CA ALA A 185 -12.30 -4.38 -8.54
C ALA A 185 -13.01 -3.15 -9.13
N THR A 186 -12.66 -1.97 -8.63
CA THR A 186 -13.17 -0.68 -9.15
C THR A 186 -12.00 0.25 -9.41
N LEU A 187 -11.97 0.86 -10.59
CA LEU A 187 -10.99 1.88 -10.92
C LEU A 187 -11.47 3.25 -10.45
N LEU A 188 -10.61 3.98 -9.76
CA LEU A 188 -10.84 5.33 -9.26
C LEU A 188 -9.83 6.32 -9.83
N ASN A 189 -10.23 7.59 -9.92
CA ASN A 189 -9.31 8.69 -10.23
C ASN A 189 -8.42 9.06 -9.02
N ALA A 190 -7.60 10.10 -9.17
CA ALA A 190 -6.70 10.56 -8.11
C ALA A 190 -7.47 11.07 -6.88
N GLU A 191 -8.70 11.54 -7.06
CA GLU A 191 -9.60 12.04 -6.04
C GLU A 191 -10.44 10.93 -5.37
N GLY A 192 -10.26 9.66 -5.76
CA GLY A 192 -10.99 8.52 -5.21
C GLY A 192 -12.41 8.35 -5.76
N GLN A 193 -12.78 9.05 -6.83
CA GLN A 193 -14.07 8.88 -7.48
C GLN A 193 -14.02 7.71 -8.47
N PRO A 194 -15.06 6.85 -8.50
CA PRO A 194 -15.09 5.72 -9.41
C PRO A 194 -15.25 6.18 -10.86
N ILE A 195 -14.40 5.64 -11.72
CA ILE A 195 -14.37 5.87 -13.17
C ILE A 195 -14.55 4.56 -13.98
N SER A 196 -14.76 3.43 -13.29
CA SER A 196 -15.29 2.19 -13.83
C SER A 196 -16.49 1.70 -13.00
N ALA A 197 -17.24 0.75 -13.54
CA ALA A 197 -18.12 -0.06 -12.69
C ALA A 197 -17.29 -0.93 -11.72
N ALA A 198 -17.91 -1.43 -10.67
CA ALA A 198 -17.34 -2.48 -9.83
C ALA A 198 -17.46 -3.82 -10.58
N HIS A 199 -16.34 -4.54 -10.70
CA HIS A 199 -16.27 -5.82 -11.39
C HIS A 199 -15.97 -6.94 -10.41
N SER A 200 -16.92 -7.85 -10.24
CA SER A 200 -16.73 -9.03 -9.38
C SER A 200 -15.72 -10.00 -9.99
N PHE A 201 -14.89 -10.60 -9.15
CA PHE A 201 -13.95 -11.64 -9.55
C PHE A 201 -13.81 -12.71 -8.46
N SER A 202 -13.21 -13.83 -8.86
CA SER A 202 -12.99 -15.01 -8.03
C SER A 202 -11.48 -15.25 -7.85
N THR A 203 -11.10 -15.89 -6.76
CA THR A 203 -9.72 -16.29 -6.47
C THR A 203 -9.60 -17.81 -6.38
N ALA A 204 -8.37 -18.34 -6.44
CA ALA A 204 -8.12 -19.78 -6.42
C ALA A 204 -7.30 -20.19 -5.20
N ALA A 205 -7.48 -21.42 -4.72
CA ALA A 205 -6.62 -22.00 -3.67
C ALA A 205 -5.29 -22.56 -4.23
N SER A 206 -5.09 -22.54 -5.55
CA SER A 206 -3.87 -23.02 -6.19
C SER A 206 -2.75 -21.98 -6.12
N CYS A 207 -1.54 -22.41 -5.76
CA CYS A 207 -0.33 -21.58 -5.84
C CYS A 207 0.01 -21.19 -7.30
N GLU A 208 -0.46 -21.95 -8.29
CA GLU A 208 -0.23 -21.66 -9.71
C GLU A 208 -1.15 -20.55 -10.25
N GLU A 209 -2.13 -20.11 -9.46
CA GLU A 209 -3.17 -19.14 -9.85
C GLU A 209 -3.36 -18.03 -8.79
N ASN A 210 -2.35 -17.80 -7.96
CA ASN A 210 -2.40 -16.91 -6.80
C ASN A 210 -2.10 -15.44 -7.14
N LEU A 211 -1.72 -15.14 -8.38
CA LEU A 211 -1.60 -13.78 -8.90
C LEU A 211 -2.67 -13.53 -9.97
N ILE A 212 -3.65 -12.69 -9.63
CA ILE A 212 -4.81 -12.40 -10.47
C ILE A 212 -4.53 -11.09 -11.24
N MET A 213 -4.49 -11.16 -12.56
CA MET A 213 -4.27 -10.02 -13.43
C MET A 213 -5.62 -9.44 -13.90
N ILE A 214 -5.89 -8.18 -13.56
CA ILE A 214 -7.09 -7.44 -13.95
C ILE A 214 -6.69 -6.14 -14.65
N ASN A 215 -6.94 -6.07 -15.95
CA ASN A 215 -6.64 -4.87 -16.73
C ASN A 215 -7.88 -4.04 -17.03
N PHE A 216 -7.71 -2.72 -17.12
CA PHE A 216 -8.76 -1.80 -17.57
C PHE A 216 -8.36 -1.12 -18.87
N SER A 217 -9.34 -0.77 -19.69
CA SER A 217 -9.18 0.01 -20.91
C SER A 217 -10.20 1.12 -20.95
N LYS A 218 -9.78 2.28 -21.42
CA LYS A 218 -10.68 3.41 -21.64
C LYS A 218 -11.73 3.05 -22.69
N LEU A 219 -12.95 3.50 -22.47
CA LEU A 219 -14.02 3.43 -23.46
C LEU A 219 -13.63 4.24 -24.71
N PRO A 220 -14.02 3.79 -25.91
CA PRO A 220 -13.77 4.51 -27.15
C PRO A 220 -14.50 5.86 -27.23
#